data_AF-A0A173GZZ7-F1
#
_entry.id   AF-A0A173GZZ7-F1
#
_cell.length_a   1.000
_cell.length_b   1.000
_cell.length_c   1.000
_cell.angle_alpha   90.00
_cell.angle_beta   90.00
_cell.angle_gamma   90.00
#
_symmetry.space_group_name_H-M   'P 1'
#
loop_
_entity.id
_entity.type
_entity.pdbx_description
1 polymer ?
#
loop_
_entity_poly.entity_id
_entity_poly.type
_entity_poly.pdbx_seq_one_letter_code
_entity_poly.pdbx_strand_id
1 'polypeptide(L)'
;MKTVAVQANLDETVDLVRKFAHDEFARAIGVETPSEQDVRGFILDRLRSMRLQAAKPGEEPTVQRVYDCVYVLPVCTRLEGTSVVEARLVVMPDARYTMKVYIPVSD
;
A
#
# COMPACT_ATOMS: atom_id res chain seq x y z
N MET A 1 -17.63 -8.39 3.36
CA MET A 1 -17.32 -7.31 2.41
C MET A 1 -16.04 -7.69 1.67
N LYS A 2 -16.03 -7.71 0.34
CA LYS A 2 -14.86 -8.09 -0.46
C LYS A 2 -13.80 -6.99 -0.37
N THR A 3 -12.53 -7.36 -0.35
CA THR A 3 -11.42 -6.43 -0.48
C THR A 3 -10.84 -6.50 -1.88
N VAL A 4 -10.54 -5.34 -2.47
CA VAL A 4 -10.02 -5.20 -3.84
C VAL A 4 -8.85 -4.23 -3.85
N ALA A 5 -7.90 -4.43 -4.75
CA ALA A 5 -6.89 -3.43 -5.10
C ALA A 5 -7.15 -2.98 -6.53
N VAL A 6 -6.97 -1.68 -6.80
CA VAL A 6 -7.05 -1.15 -8.16
C VAL A 6 -5.76 -1.50 -8.89
N GLN A 7 -5.86 -2.15 -10.05
CA GLN A 7 -4.70 -2.63 -10.80
C GLN A 7 -3.71 -1.50 -11.10
N ALA A 8 -4.17 -0.36 -11.61
CA ALA A 8 -3.29 0.78 -11.92
C ALA A 8 -2.51 1.28 -10.69
N ASN A 9 -3.14 1.34 -9.51
CA ASN A 9 -2.47 1.75 -8.27
C ASN A 9 -1.44 0.70 -7.81
N LEU A 10 -1.73 -0.59 -8.01
CA LEU A 10 -0.78 -1.67 -7.74
C LEU A 10 0.42 -1.61 -8.69
N ASP A 11 0.20 -1.38 -9.98
CA ASP A 11 1.25 -1.28 -10.98
C ASP A 11 2.18 -0.09 -10.70
N GLU A 12 1.62 1.10 -10.43
CA GLU A 12 2.41 2.28 -10.03
C GLU A 12 3.18 2.04 -8.72
N THR A 13 2.58 1.33 -7.77
CA THR A 13 3.25 0.95 -6.51
C THR A 13 4.46 0.05 -6.78
N VAL A 14 4.32 -0.93 -7.68
CA VAL A 14 5.41 -1.83 -8.07
C VAL A 14 6.56 -1.05 -8.70
N ASP A 15 6.26 -0.10 -9.59
CA ASP A 15 7.27 0.75 -10.23
C ASP A 15 8.04 1.59 -9.20
N LEU A 16 7.33 2.22 -8.26
CA LEU A 16 7.93 3.02 -7.20
C LEU A 16 8.79 2.17 -6.27
N VAL A 17 8.34 0.97 -5.89
CA VAL A 17 9.12 0.04 -5.08
C VAL A 17 10.41 -0.36 -5.78
N ARG A 18 10.34 -0.74 -7.06
CA ARG A 18 11.53 -1.11 -7.83
C ARG A 18 12.50 0.04 -8.00
N LYS A 19 12.01 1.29 -7.99
CA LYS A 19 12.85 2.49 -8.09
C LYS A 19 13.53 2.86 -6.77
N PHE A 20 12.84 2.70 -5.63
CA PHE A 20 13.27 3.30 -4.35
C PHE A 20 13.56 2.31 -3.21
N ALA A 21 13.09 1.06 -3.30
CA ALA A 21 13.20 0.06 -2.24
C ALA A 21 13.50 -1.35 -2.81
N HIS A 22 14.23 -1.40 -3.93
CA HIS A 22 14.59 -2.64 -4.61
C HIS A 22 15.25 -3.64 -3.66
N ASP A 23 16.24 -3.19 -2.88
CA ASP A 23 17.09 -4.05 -2.07
C ASP A 23 16.34 -4.68 -0.89
N GLU A 24 15.44 -3.94 -0.26
CA GLU A 24 14.59 -4.47 0.81
C GLU A 24 13.64 -5.54 0.30
N PHE A 25 13.00 -5.32 -0.85
CA PHE A 25 12.11 -6.31 -1.46
C PHE A 25 12.88 -7.53 -1.99
N ALA A 26 14.03 -7.33 -2.64
CA ALA A 26 14.93 -8.39 -3.08
C ALA A 26 15.29 -9.33 -1.91
N ARG A 27 15.71 -8.75 -0.78
CA ARG A 27 16.05 -9.48 0.44
C ARG A 27 14.86 -10.24 1.03
N ALA A 28 13.68 -9.62 1.08
CA ALA A 28 12.50 -10.24 1.65
C ALA A 28 11.94 -11.39 0.81
N ILE A 29 12.03 -11.28 -0.52
CA ILE A 29 11.59 -12.30 -1.47
C ILE A 29 12.64 -13.41 -1.58
N GLY A 30 13.92 -13.10 -1.36
CA GLY A 30 15.03 -14.05 -1.45
C GLY A 30 15.59 -14.17 -2.87
N VAL A 31 15.61 -13.08 -3.62
CA VAL A 31 16.15 -12.98 -4.99
C VAL A 31 17.14 -11.83 -5.09
N GLU A 32 18.04 -11.86 -6.07
CA GLU A 32 19.00 -10.76 -6.28
C GLU A 32 18.33 -9.52 -6.91
N THR A 33 17.48 -9.74 -7.92
CA THR A 33 16.78 -8.68 -8.64
C THR A 33 15.31 -9.06 -8.81
N PRO A 34 14.40 -8.55 -7.96
CA PRO A 34 12.97 -8.85 -8.08
C PRO A 34 12.39 -8.32 -9.39
N SER A 35 11.68 -9.19 -10.10
CA SER A 35 10.85 -8.80 -11.22
C SER A 35 9.59 -8.05 -10.75
N GLU A 36 8.88 -7.41 -11.67
CA GLU A 36 7.58 -6.78 -11.36
C GLU A 36 6.56 -7.78 -10.80
N GLN A 37 6.58 -9.02 -11.30
CA GLN A 37 5.68 -10.07 -10.82
C GLN A 37 6.03 -10.51 -9.41
N ASP A 38 7.31 -10.55 -9.05
CA ASP A 38 7.74 -10.88 -7.69
C ASP A 38 7.26 -9.83 -6.68
N VAL A 39 7.47 -8.55 -6.99
CA VAL A 39 7.00 -7.44 -6.14
C VAL A 39 5.47 -7.43 -6.05
N ARG A 40 4.77 -7.57 -7.20
CA ARG A 40 3.30 -7.59 -7.25
C ARG A 40 2.73 -8.75 -6.42
N GLY A 41 3.28 -9.96 -6.62
CA GLY A 41 2.88 -11.16 -5.87
C GLY A 41 3.08 -10.98 -4.38
N PHE A 42 4.26 -10.49 -3.98
CA PHE A 42 4.59 -10.24 -2.57
C PHE A 42 3.62 -9.26 -1.91
N ILE A 43 3.33 -8.12 -2.56
CA ILE A 43 2.39 -7.12 -2.03
C ILE A 43 0.99 -7.72 -1.91
N LEU A 44 0.51 -8.45 -2.91
CA LEU A 44 -0.82 -9.07 -2.89
C LEU A 44 -0.94 -10.12 -1.79
N ASP A 45 0.09 -10.94 -1.57
CA ASP A 45 0.11 -11.94 -0.51
C ASP A 45 0.08 -11.30 0.88
N ARG A 46 0.81 -10.19 1.06
CA ARG A 46 0.73 -9.39 2.30
C ARG A 46 -0.67 -8.82 2.50
N LEU A 47 -1.25 -8.18 1.48
CA LEU A 47 -2.61 -7.63 1.57
C LEU A 47 -3.66 -8.71 1.92
N ARG A 48 -3.54 -9.91 1.35
CA ARG A 48 -4.43 -11.05 1.66
C ARG A 48 -4.34 -11.50 3.12
N SER A 49 -3.15 -11.35 3.72
CA SER A 49 -2.93 -11.69 5.14
C SER A 49 -3.38 -10.59 6.12
N MET A 50 -3.68 -9.38 5.63
CA MET A 50 -4.04 -8.24 6.48
C MET A 50 -5.54 -8.19 6.78
N ARG A 51 -5.88 -7.76 8.00
CA ARG A 51 -7.25 -7.43 8.37
C ARG A 51 -7.56 -5.98 8.02
N LEU A 52 -7.92 -5.74 6.76
CA LEU A 52 -8.23 -4.41 6.25
C LEU A 52 -9.67 -4.01 6.62
N GLN A 53 -9.81 -2.96 7.41
CA GLN A 53 -11.09 -2.37 7.78
C GLN A 53 -11.09 -0.90 7.36
N ALA A 54 -12.04 -0.53 6.50
CA ALA A 54 -12.26 0.86 6.15
C ALA A 54 -12.89 1.58 7.33
N ALA A 55 -12.42 2.81 7.59
CA ALA A 55 -13.01 3.68 8.59
C ALA A 55 -14.47 3.99 8.24
N LYS A 56 -15.34 3.99 9.24
CA LYS A 56 -16.73 4.43 9.06
C LYS A 56 -16.80 5.96 8.95
N PRO A 57 -17.92 6.52 8.45
CA PRO A 57 -18.12 7.96 8.49
C PRO A 57 -17.96 8.49 9.93
N GLY A 58 -17.06 9.47 10.09
CA GLY A 58 -16.73 10.05 11.41
C GLY A 58 -15.59 9.36 12.16
N GLU A 59 -15.05 8.24 11.66
CA GLU A 59 -13.83 7.62 12.19
C GLU A 59 -12.59 8.12 11.44
N GLU A 60 -11.47 8.23 12.14
CA GLU A 60 -10.20 8.58 11.50
C GLU A 60 -9.68 7.42 10.63
N PRO A 61 -9.32 7.67 9.36
CA PRO A 61 -8.77 6.64 8.52
C PRO A 61 -7.38 6.25 9.00
N THR A 62 -7.16 4.94 9.17
CA THR A 62 -5.86 4.42 9.60
C THR A 62 -5.09 3.87 8.40
N VAL A 63 -3.91 4.43 8.17
CA VAL A 63 -2.93 3.87 7.22
C VAL A 63 -2.20 2.73 7.90
N GLN A 64 -2.12 1.58 7.24
CA GLN A 64 -1.43 0.38 7.75
C GLN A 64 -0.20 0.09 6.89
N ARG A 65 0.91 -0.33 7.50
CA ARG A 65 2.10 -0.71 6.73
C ARG A 65 1.89 -2.11 6.13
N VAL A 66 2.09 -2.24 4.81
CA VAL A 66 2.08 -3.53 4.10
C VAL A 66 3.45 -4.17 4.23
N TYR A 67 4.49 -3.44 3.80
CA TYR A 67 5.89 -3.82 3.95
C TYR A 67 6.77 -2.60 3.64
N ASP A 68 7.85 -2.42 4.40
CA ASP A 68 8.85 -1.38 4.14
C ASP A 68 8.24 0.03 3.91
N CYS A 69 8.44 0.60 2.72
CA CYS A 69 7.90 1.87 2.27
C CYS A 69 6.46 1.82 1.74
N VAL A 70 5.84 0.63 1.64
CA VAL A 70 4.49 0.45 1.11
C VAL A 70 3.48 0.39 2.24
N TYR A 71 2.45 1.22 2.12
CA TYR A 71 1.35 1.35 3.05
C TYR A 71 0.03 1.14 2.31
N VAL A 72 -1.01 0.80 3.06
CA VAL A 72 -2.37 0.65 2.58
C VAL A 72 -3.33 1.50 3.40
N LEU A 73 -4.17 2.25 2.70
CA LEU A 73 -5.32 2.96 3.23
C LEU A 73 -6.59 2.21 2.80
N PRO A 74 -7.27 1.50 3.72
CA PRO A 74 -8.52 0.84 3.41
C PRO A 74 -9.65 1.87 3.25
N VAL A 75 -10.30 1.90 2.08
CA VAL A 75 -11.39 2.84 1.76
C VAL A 75 -12.66 2.06 1.42
N CYS A 76 -13.80 2.44 1.99
CA CYS A 76 -15.08 1.86 1.58
C CYS A 76 -15.52 2.48 0.26
N THR A 77 -15.75 1.66 -0.76
CA THR A 77 -16.20 2.11 -2.08
C THR A 77 -17.30 1.19 -2.62
N ARG A 78 -17.90 1.55 -3.75
CA ARG A 78 -18.88 0.72 -4.47
C ARG A 78 -18.27 0.23 -5.78
N LEU A 79 -18.34 -1.08 -5.99
CA LEU A 79 -17.99 -1.74 -7.25
C LEU A 79 -19.23 -2.49 -7.74
N GLU A 80 -19.73 -2.12 -8.93
CA GLU A 80 -20.92 -2.74 -9.53
C GLU A 80 -22.13 -2.79 -8.57
N GLY A 81 -22.35 -1.70 -7.83
CA GLY A 81 -23.43 -1.58 -6.83
C GLY A 81 -23.18 -2.29 -5.51
N THR A 82 -22.08 -3.05 -5.36
CA THR A 82 -21.71 -3.75 -4.12
C THR A 82 -20.67 -2.96 -3.32
N SER A 83 -20.87 -2.83 -2.01
CA SER A 83 -19.86 -2.25 -1.13
C SER A 83 -18.64 -3.18 -1.00
N VAL A 84 -17.46 -2.61 -1.21
CA VAL A 84 -16.15 -3.28 -1.10
C VAL A 84 -15.17 -2.41 -0.33
N VAL A 85 -14.12 -3.03 0.22
CA VAL A 85 -12.96 -2.32 0.74
C VAL A 85 -11.92 -2.22 -0.37
N GLU A 86 -11.63 -1.00 -0.81
CA GLU A 86 -10.49 -0.71 -1.67
C GLU A 86 -9.22 -0.60 -0.82
N ALA A 87 -8.22 -1.42 -1.12
CA ALA A 87 -6.88 -1.32 -0.56
C ALA A 87 -6.07 -0.32 -1.38
N ARG A 88 -6.11 0.97 -1.01
CA ARG A 88 -5.34 2.01 -1.69
C ARG A 88 -3.90 1.98 -1.21
N LEU A 89 -2.98 1.65 -2.10
CA LEU A 89 -1.56 1.60 -1.81
C LEU A 89 -0.93 2.99 -1.91
N VAL A 90 -0.03 3.27 -0.99
CA VAL A 90 0.75 4.51 -0.90
C VAL A 90 2.20 4.14 -0.64
N VAL A 91 3.12 4.72 -1.42
CA VAL A 91 4.57 4.52 -1.24
C VAL A 91 5.17 5.75 -0.58
N MET A 92 5.83 5.55 0.56
CA MET A 92 6.50 6.59 1.33
C MET A 92 7.94 6.13 1.65
N PRO A 93 8.89 6.28 0.70
CA PRO A 93 10.23 5.71 0.82
C PRO A 93 11.02 6.32 2.00
N ASP A 94 10.93 7.63 2.20
CA ASP A 94 11.75 8.34 3.20
C ASP A 94 11.06 8.56 4.55
N ALA A 95 9.74 8.38 4.62
CA ALA A 95 8.95 8.78 5.79
C ALA A 95 9.31 8.05 7.09
N ARG A 96 10.01 6.90 7.00
CA ARG A 96 10.48 6.14 8.17
C ARG A 96 11.83 6.63 8.71
N TYR A 97 12.63 7.30 7.90
CA TYR A 97 14.00 7.71 8.24
C TYR A 97 14.15 9.22 8.43
N THR A 98 13.14 10.00 8.01
CA THR A 98 13.16 11.46 8.11
C THR A 98 12.44 11.95 9.36
N MET A 99 12.97 13.00 9.99
CA MET A 99 12.28 13.72 11.07
C MET A 99 10.90 14.20 10.60
N LYS A 100 9.89 14.08 11.48
CA LYS A 100 8.55 14.61 11.21
C LYS A 100 8.60 16.14 11.18
N VAL A 101 8.51 16.72 9.98
CA VAL A 101 8.32 18.15 9.76
C VAL A 101 6.90 18.34 9.22
N TYR A 102 6.09 19.11 9.94
CA TYR A 102 4.72 19.42 9.52
C TYR A 102 4.74 20.69 8.67
N ILE A 103 4.16 20.60 7.48
CA ILE A 103 3.98 21.75 6.58
C ILE A 103 2.50 22.12 6.67
N PRO A 104 2.14 23.35 7.10
CA PRO A 104 0.75 23.80 7.09
C PRO A 104 0.27 23.90 5.63
N VAL A 105 -0.87 23.28 5.34
CA VAL A 105 -1.51 23.28 4.00
C VAL A 105 -2.73 24.22 3.96
N SER A 106 -3.17 24.68 5.13
CA SER A 106 -4.19 25.72 5.33
C SER A 106 -3.92 26.44 6.66
N ASP A 107 -4.54 27.60 6.84
CA ASP A 107 -4.51 28.39 8.08
C ASP A 107 -5.18 27.67 9.26
#